data_AF-A0A5K7ZYU5-F1
#
_entry.id   AF-A0A5K7ZYU5-F1
#
_cell.length_a   1.000
_cell.length_b   1.000
_cell.length_c   1.000
_cell.angle_alpha   90.00
_cell.angle_beta   90.00
_cell.angle_gamma   90.00
#
_symmetry.space_group_name_H-M   'P 1'
#
loop_
_entity.id
_entity.type
_entity.pdbx_description
1 polymer ?
#
loop_
_entity_poly.entity_id
_entity_poly.type
_entity_poly.pdbx_seq_one_letter_code
_entity_poly.pdbx_strand_id
1 'polypeptide(L)'
;MPLNMNAIGSPIGPMKRKYTWKDVVLYALGVGAGFSELEYCYEKSLKIIPSFAIAMIFDFLSQATVSAGANLAGVLHGEQELIFHNPIPPDGTLITNGRISNYYDKGKDKGALMMIESETRHDSGIKLFTSVATVFSRLDGGFGGEDRKTPPVAFPDRAPDVVVEATPSPDQPLIYRLSGDIFHLHVDPEFAALSGFDKPIMHGLCTHGFACRALIASLVPGRPEQVRRLACRFSKALYPGIPIQTQIWKTATGKALWRTIDAATGQVVIDNGEFEYADIPKDEIRFDNRVAIITGAGSGLGRVYARELARRGARVVVNDLGGARDGAGSGSSSPADRVVAEIRAAGGQAVASYESVATAAGGEKIVATALEAFGRVDILINNAGILRDKSLIKMEPENWQAVLDVHLSGAYHVTRPAFRAMRDNGYGRIIMTTSAAGLYGNFGQTNYAAAKMGLVGFMNALKLEGARYGITVNTVAPLAASRLTEDVMTPERFERSKPEFVAPIVLYLSSDRCTESGNIYNAGLGFFNRAAIVTGPGKMLAANGRVPTPEDILANIEAISELDGSRHYPDINALIDDLFMVTQEGPPTAT
;
A
#
# COMPACT_ATOMS: atom_id res chain seq x y z
N MET A 1 26.50 17.15 32.23
CA MET A 1 27.18 17.73 31.04
C MET A 1 26.08 18.32 30.17
N PRO A 2 26.29 19.40 29.40
CA PRO A 2 25.23 19.85 28.50
C PRO A 2 24.91 18.74 27.48
N LEU A 3 23.63 18.54 27.17
CA LEU A 3 23.18 17.62 26.13
C LEU A 3 23.86 17.96 24.79
N ASN A 4 24.13 16.92 23.99
CA ASN A 4 24.74 17.05 22.67
C ASN A 4 23.74 17.63 21.66
N MET A 5 23.76 18.94 21.48
CA MET A 5 22.86 19.65 20.55
C MET A 5 22.97 19.18 19.10
N ASN A 6 24.12 18.68 18.67
CA ASN A 6 24.32 18.17 17.30
C ASN A 6 23.57 16.84 17.04
N ALA A 7 23.09 16.17 18.09
CA ALA A 7 22.32 14.94 17.95
C ALA A 7 20.86 15.19 17.49
N ILE A 8 20.35 16.42 17.61
CA ILE A 8 19.01 16.78 17.11
C ILE A 8 18.99 16.63 15.59
N GLY A 9 17.99 15.90 15.07
CA GLY A 9 17.80 15.67 13.64
C GLY A 9 18.72 14.62 13.02
N SER A 10 19.81 14.23 13.71
CA SER A 10 20.72 13.18 13.25
C SER A 10 20.01 11.83 13.18
N PRO A 11 20.15 11.07 12.08
CA PRO A 11 19.47 9.78 11.92
C PRO A 11 20.05 8.73 12.87
N ILE A 12 19.16 7.92 13.44
CA ILE A 12 19.48 6.73 14.25
C ILE A 12 18.85 5.52 13.56
N GLY A 13 19.65 4.49 13.30
CA GLY A 13 19.25 3.28 12.57
C GLY A 13 19.78 3.21 11.13
N PRO A 14 19.38 2.19 10.35
CA PRO A 14 18.36 1.19 10.69
C PRO A 14 18.81 0.22 11.78
N MET A 15 18.05 0.12 12.87
CA MET A 15 18.25 -0.91 13.90
C MET A 15 17.36 -2.10 13.58
N LYS A 16 17.97 -3.28 13.46
CA LYS A 16 17.26 -4.52 13.19
C LYS A 16 17.11 -5.33 14.47
N ARG A 17 15.88 -5.72 14.80
CA ARG A 17 15.58 -6.59 15.95
C ARG A 17 14.72 -7.76 15.50
N LYS A 18 15.29 -8.97 15.59
CA LYS A 18 14.55 -10.21 15.37
C LYS A 18 13.83 -10.59 16.65
N TYR A 19 12.61 -11.08 16.53
CA TYR A 19 11.81 -11.61 17.62
C TYR A 19 11.00 -12.81 17.16
N THR A 20 10.52 -13.56 18.12
CA THR A 20 9.72 -14.78 17.94
C THR A 20 8.48 -14.72 18.82
N TRP A 21 7.58 -15.69 18.63
CA TRP A 21 6.41 -15.84 19.48
C TRP A 21 6.78 -15.97 20.97
N LYS A 22 7.98 -16.46 21.31
CA LYS A 22 8.45 -16.57 22.70
C LYS A 22 8.65 -15.20 23.34
N ASP A 23 9.18 -14.25 22.58
CA ASP A 23 9.40 -12.87 23.05
C ASP A 23 8.06 -12.16 23.29
N VAL A 24 7.09 -12.43 22.40
CA VAL A 24 5.71 -11.95 22.54
C VAL A 24 5.06 -12.50 23.81
N VAL A 25 5.12 -13.81 24.03
CA VAL A 25 4.52 -14.45 25.22
C VAL A 25 5.24 -14.00 26.49
N LEU A 26 6.57 -13.90 26.48
CA LEU A 26 7.34 -13.39 27.60
C LEU A 26 6.94 -11.97 27.98
N TYR A 27 6.74 -11.09 26.99
CA TYR A 27 6.23 -9.75 27.23
C TYR A 27 4.82 -9.79 27.82
N ALA A 28 3.92 -10.61 27.25
CA ALA A 28 2.54 -10.71 27.73
C ALA A 28 2.47 -11.12 29.21
N LEU A 29 3.24 -12.14 29.61
CA LEU A 29 3.40 -12.54 31.01
C LEU A 29 4.02 -11.41 31.86
N GLY A 30 5.02 -10.71 31.30
CA GLY A 30 5.67 -9.56 31.92
C GLY A 30 4.74 -8.38 32.20
N VAL A 31 3.60 -8.26 31.49
CA VAL A 31 2.55 -7.26 31.75
C VAL A 31 1.28 -7.87 32.34
N GLY A 32 1.40 -9.06 32.93
CA GLY A 32 0.39 -9.71 33.77
C GLY A 32 -0.68 -10.52 33.03
N ALA A 33 -0.51 -10.80 31.73
CA ALA A 33 -1.37 -11.76 31.03
C ALA A 33 -1.17 -13.17 31.60
N GLY A 34 -2.17 -14.05 31.42
CA GLY A 34 -2.13 -15.38 31.99
C GLY A 34 -3.27 -16.26 31.47
N PHE A 35 -3.70 -17.24 32.25
CA PHE A 35 -4.74 -18.20 31.84
C PHE A 35 -6.10 -17.55 31.52
N SER A 36 -6.40 -16.37 32.07
CA SER A 36 -7.61 -15.63 31.72
C SER A 36 -7.57 -14.99 30.33
N GLU A 37 -6.39 -14.92 29.69
CA GLU A 37 -6.17 -14.32 28.38
C GLU A 37 -5.20 -15.16 27.55
N LEU A 38 -5.51 -16.45 27.38
CA LEU A 38 -4.66 -17.39 26.65
C LEU A 38 -4.35 -16.96 25.21
N GLU A 39 -5.17 -16.10 24.60
CA GLU A 39 -4.90 -15.51 23.29
C GLU A 39 -3.60 -14.68 23.23
N TYR A 40 -3.04 -14.24 24.36
CA TYR A 40 -1.72 -13.58 24.44
C TYR A 40 -0.59 -14.52 24.89
N CYS A 41 -0.90 -15.72 25.36
CA CYS A 41 0.05 -16.63 26.01
C CYS A 41 0.19 -17.98 25.31
N TYR A 42 -0.70 -18.33 24.37
CA TYR A 42 -0.72 -19.62 23.68
C TYR A 42 -0.55 -19.45 22.16
N GLU A 43 0.51 -20.06 21.64
CA GLU A 43 1.01 -19.85 20.27
C GLU A 43 0.07 -20.31 19.14
N LYS A 44 -0.95 -21.11 19.44
CA LYS A 44 -1.91 -21.64 18.44
C LYS A 44 -2.67 -20.53 17.69
N SER A 45 -3.01 -19.44 18.38
CA SER A 45 -3.78 -18.32 17.84
C SER A 45 -3.30 -16.99 18.47
N LEU A 46 -1.97 -16.83 18.54
CA LEU A 46 -1.34 -15.76 19.31
C LEU A 46 -1.70 -14.38 18.77
N LYS A 47 -2.25 -13.54 19.64
CA LYS A 47 -2.45 -12.11 19.43
C LYS A 47 -1.38 -11.33 20.19
N ILE A 48 -1.11 -10.11 19.73
CA ILE A 48 -0.05 -9.28 20.29
C ILE A 48 -0.68 -8.15 21.09
N ILE A 49 -0.24 -7.98 22.34
CA ILE A 49 -0.57 -6.79 23.12
C ILE A 49 0.19 -5.61 22.48
N PRO A 50 -0.47 -4.57 21.95
CA PRO A 50 0.18 -3.52 21.15
C PRO A 50 1.32 -2.79 21.87
N SER A 51 1.28 -2.68 23.20
CA SER A 51 2.38 -2.10 23.99
C SER A 51 3.70 -2.89 23.90
N PHE A 52 3.69 -4.12 23.36
CA PHE A 52 4.89 -4.87 22.96
C PHE A 52 5.82 -4.05 22.04
N ALA A 53 5.26 -3.14 21.26
CA ALA A 53 6.02 -2.20 20.42
C ALA A 53 7.17 -1.51 21.16
N ILE A 54 6.95 -1.11 22.42
CA ILE A 54 7.96 -0.41 23.23
C ILE A 54 9.13 -1.32 23.57
N ALA A 55 8.85 -2.56 23.96
CA ALA A 55 9.89 -3.55 24.29
C ALA A 55 10.84 -3.78 23.11
N MET A 56 10.31 -3.66 21.88
CA MET A 56 11.07 -3.81 20.63
C MET A 56 11.90 -2.60 20.22
N ILE A 57 11.69 -1.44 20.84
CA ILE A 57 12.45 -0.21 20.54
C ILE A 57 13.29 0.26 21.74
N PHE A 58 13.40 -0.53 22.81
CA PHE A 58 14.16 -0.12 23.99
C PHE A 58 15.64 0.15 23.67
N ASP A 59 16.26 -0.70 22.84
CA ASP A 59 17.65 -0.50 22.39
C ASP A 59 17.81 0.80 21.59
N PHE A 60 16.79 1.16 20.82
CA PHE A 60 16.76 2.42 20.07
C PHE A 60 16.65 3.63 21.01
N LEU A 61 15.79 3.57 22.03
CA LEU A 61 15.68 4.63 23.04
C LEU A 61 16.97 4.79 23.84
N SER A 62 17.63 3.68 24.18
CA SER A 62 18.94 3.68 24.83
C SER A 62 20.01 4.32 23.93
N GLN A 63 20.10 3.92 22.67
CA GLN A 63 21.03 4.49 21.69
C GLN A 63 20.81 6.00 21.51
N ALA A 64 19.56 6.45 21.43
CA ALA A 64 19.24 7.88 21.34
C ALA A 64 19.68 8.64 22.60
N THR A 65 19.41 8.09 23.78
CA THR A 65 19.81 8.69 25.06
C THR A 65 21.33 8.80 25.19
N VAL A 66 22.07 7.76 24.77
CA VAL A 66 23.54 7.77 24.73
C VAL A 66 24.06 8.79 23.71
N SER A 67 23.47 8.86 22.52
CA SER A 67 23.88 9.80 21.46
C SER A 67 23.66 11.27 21.87
N ALA A 68 22.67 11.51 22.73
CA ALA A 68 22.43 12.81 23.35
C ALA A 68 23.46 13.21 24.41
N GLY A 69 24.31 12.26 24.87
CA GLY A 69 25.22 12.49 25.99
C GLY A 69 24.51 12.72 27.33
N ALA A 70 23.29 12.20 27.50
CA ALA A 70 22.52 12.36 28.72
C ALA A 70 23.17 11.61 29.91
N ASN A 71 23.07 12.19 31.10
CA ASN A 71 23.49 11.57 32.33
C ASN A 71 22.51 10.45 32.72
N LEU A 72 22.91 9.21 32.48
CA LEU A 72 22.07 8.02 32.67
C LEU A 72 21.53 7.85 34.10
N ALA A 73 22.21 8.38 35.13
CA ALA A 73 21.72 8.33 36.51
C ALA A 73 20.50 9.25 36.74
N GLY A 74 20.32 10.26 35.88
CA GLY A 74 19.22 11.23 35.95
C GLY A 74 18.04 10.91 35.03
N VAL A 75 18.15 9.88 34.19
CA VAL A 75 17.19 9.56 33.12
C VAL A 75 15.95 8.87 33.67
N LEU A 76 14.79 9.43 33.33
CA LEU A 76 13.47 8.86 33.59
C LEU A 76 12.64 8.87 32.30
N HIS A 77 11.78 7.86 32.13
CA HIS A 77 10.81 7.85 31.03
C HIS A 77 9.64 8.77 31.40
N GLY A 78 9.47 9.88 30.69
CA GLY A 78 8.48 10.92 31.02
C GLY A 78 7.14 10.73 30.32
N GLU A 79 7.15 10.66 28.98
CA GLU A 79 5.95 10.47 28.16
C GLU A 79 6.21 9.39 27.12
N GLN A 80 5.13 8.70 26.72
CA GLN A 80 5.17 7.71 25.66
C GLN A 80 3.92 7.85 24.80
N GLU A 81 4.11 7.83 23.49
CA GLU A 81 3.05 7.76 22.50
C GLU A 81 3.40 6.70 21.47
N LEU A 82 2.44 5.82 21.19
CA LEU A 82 2.49 4.83 20.13
C LEU A 82 1.34 5.07 19.18
N ILE A 83 1.64 5.11 17.88
CA ILE A 83 0.66 5.21 16.79
C ILE A 83 0.80 3.94 15.95
N PHE A 84 -0.26 3.15 15.87
CA PHE A 84 -0.27 1.85 15.20
C PHE A 84 -0.89 1.98 13.80
N HIS A 85 -0.10 1.61 12.79
CA HIS A 85 -0.49 1.61 11.39
C HIS A 85 -0.99 0.22 10.98
N ASN A 86 -0.26 -0.84 11.36
CA ASN A 86 -0.62 -2.23 11.13
C ASN A 86 -0.34 -3.09 12.38
N PRO A 87 -1.03 -4.24 12.55
CA PRO A 87 -0.75 -5.16 13.65
C PRO A 87 0.66 -5.72 13.58
N ILE A 88 1.30 -5.85 14.74
CA ILE A 88 2.61 -6.50 14.85
C ILE A 88 2.41 -8.02 14.66
N PRO A 89 3.16 -8.69 13.77
CA PRO A 89 3.06 -10.15 13.63
C PRO A 89 3.63 -10.88 14.86
N PRO A 90 3.30 -12.17 15.07
CA PRO A 90 3.79 -12.93 16.23
C PRO A 90 5.30 -13.26 16.18
N ASP A 91 5.92 -13.14 15.02
CA ASP A 91 7.35 -13.29 14.80
C ASP A 91 7.79 -12.45 13.60
N GLY A 92 9.09 -12.19 13.48
CA GLY A 92 9.65 -11.48 12.35
C GLY A 92 10.90 -10.69 12.68
N THR A 93 11.29 -9.81 11.75
CA THR A 93 12.36 -8.84 11.95
C THR A 93 11.80 -7.43 11.87
N LEU A 94 12.03 -6.63 12.91
CA LEU A 94 11.68 -5.23 12.96
C LEU A 94 12.86 -4.38 12.52
N ILE A 95 12.58 -3.36 11.71
CA ILE A 95 13.54 -2.36 11.24
C ILE A 95 13.08 -1.00 11.75
N THR A 96 13.82 -0.43 12.69
CA THR A 96 13.50 0.85 13.33
C THR A 96 14.47 1.93 12.86
N ASN A 97 13.92 3.05 12.41
CA ASN A 97 14.65 4.27 12.06
C ASN A 97 14.05 5.43 12.84
N GLY A 98 14.86 6.41 13.20
CA GLY A 98 14.35 7.58 13.89
C GLY A 98 15.42 8.61 14.16
N ARG A 99 15.15 9.49 15.12
CA ARG A 99 16.03 10.60 15.50
C ARG A 99 15.61 11.15 16.86
N ILE A 100 16.50 11.97 17.42
CA ILE A 100 16.12 12.92 18.45
C ILE A 100 15.51 14.13 17.74
N SER A 101 14.26 14.46 18.04
CA SER A 101 13.57 15.55 17.35
C SER A 101 13.77 16.90 18.03
N ASN A 102 13.89 16.95 19.36
CA ASN A 102 14.15 18.18 20.08
C ASN A 102 14.67 17.94 21.52
N TYR A 103 15.25 19.00 22.12
CA TYR A 103 15.48 19.12 23.56
C TYR A 103 14.75 20.34 24.13
N TYR A 104 14.28 20.25 25.36
CA TYR A 104 13.71 21.38 26.11
C TYR A 104 14.39 21.52 27.45
N ASP A 105 14.65 22.76 27.85
CA ASP A 105 15.31 23.08 29.10
C ASP A 105 14.29 23.45 30.17
N LYS A 106 14.23 22.69 31.26
CA LYS A 106 13.38 23.01 32.42
C LYS A 106 14.12 23.90 33.43
N GLY A 107 15.42 24.17 33.21
CA GLY A 107 16.31 24.90 34.07
C GLY A 107 17.28 23.99 34.83
N LYS A 108 18.36 24.57 35.35
CA LYS A 108 19.47 23.87 36.02
C LYS A 108 19.01 22.91 37.13
N ASP A 109 17.99 23.30 37.89
CA ASP A 109 17.50 22.52 39.05
C ASP A 109 16.34 21.58 38.71
N LYS A 110 15.80 21.66 37.48
CA LYS A 110 14.67 20.84 37.03
C LYS A 110 15.04 19.85 35.94
N GLY A 111 16.16 20.03 35.24
CA GLY A 111 16.63 19.12 34.20
C GLY A 111 16.16 19.50 32.79
N ALA A 112 16.07 18.50 31.92
CA ALA A 112 15.77 18.67 30.50
C ALA A 112 14.84 17.56 29.97
N LEU A 113 14.08 17.87 28.93
CA LEU A 113 13.27 16.90 28.20
C LEU A 113 13.91 16.60 26.85
N MET A 114 14.00 15.34 26.49
CA MET A 114 14.46 14.86 25.20
C MET A 114 13.31 14.18 24.47
N MET A 115 12.99 14.68 23.27
CA MET A 115 11.99 14.05 22.41
C MET A 115 12.66 13.15 21.39
N ILE A 116 12.22 11.91 21.35
CA ILE A 116 12.74 10.86 20.48
C ILE A 116 11.59 10.37 19.61
N GLU A 117 11.79 10.36 18.30
CA GLU A 117 10.81 9.91 17.32
C GLU A 117 11.37 8.73 16.53
N SER A 118 10.57 7.67 16.36
CA SER A 118 10.94 6.53 15.52
C SER A 118 9.77 5.95 14.74
N GLU A 119 10.10 5.35 13.61
CA GLU A 119 9.22 4.53 12.79
C GLU A 119 9.78 3.11 12.72
N THR A 120 8.90 2.12 12.95
CA THR A 120 9.26 0.71 12.87
C THR A 120 8.46 0.02 11.77
N ARG A 121 9.19 -0.71 10.90
CA ARG A 121 8.66 -1.53 9.82
C ARG A 121 8.98 -3.00 10.04
N HIS A 122 8.14 -3.88 9.51
CA HIS A 122 8.49 -5.27 9.30
C HIS A 122 9.47 -5.40 8.13
N ASP A 123 10.28 -6.46 8.08
CA ASP A 123 11.23 -6.71 6.98
C ASP A 123 10.56 -6.88 5.60
N SER A 124 9.26 -7.19 5.56
CA SER A 124 8.41 -7.15 4.37
C SER A 124 8.13 -5.73 3.82
N GLY A 125 8.55 -4.68 4.54
CA GLY A 125 8.35 -3.27 4.17
C GLY A 125 7.09 -2.63 4.78
N ILE A 126 6.21 -3.43 5.40
CA ILE A 126 4.97 -2.94 6.04
C ILE A 126 5.32 -2.07 7.25
N LYS A 127 4.76 -0.85 7.28
CA LYS A 127 4.88 0.06 8.43
C LYS A 127 3.97 -0.42 9.56
N LEU A 128 4.54 -0.70 10.73
CA LEU A 128 3.82 -1.25 11.87
C LEU A 128 3.39 -0.15 12.84
N PHE A 129 4.34 0.61 13.38
CA PHE A 129 4.05 1.65 14.37
C PHE A 129 5.05 2.81 14.30
N THR A 130 4.62 3.96 14.84
CA THR A 130 5.45 5.12 15.13
C THR A 130 5.48 5.32 16.64
N SER A 131 6.64 5.66 17.19
CA SER A 131 6.81 5.96 18.61
C SER A 131 7.31 7.40 18.78
N VAL A 132 6.71 8.11 19.74
CA VAL A 132 7.23 9.38 20.25
C VAL A 132 7.44 9.21 21.75
N ALA A 133 8.69 9.30 22.19
CA ALA A 133 9.04 9.18 23.60
C ALA A 133 9.61 10.50 24.10
N THR A 134 9.22 10.91 25.31
CA THR A 134 9.88 11.99 26.03
C THR A 134 10.68 11.38 27.17
N VAL A 135 12.00 11.52 27.11
CA VAL A 135 12.92 11.16 28.17
C VAL A 135 13.19 12.41 29.02
N PHE A 136 13.00 12.30 30.34
CA PHE A 136 13.30 13.36 31.28
C PHE A 136 14.68 13.13 31.90
N SER A 137 15.65 13.98 31.56
CA SER A 137 16.98 13.94 32.16
C SER A 137 17.10 14.99 33.26
N ARG A 138 16.97 14.56 34.51
CA ARG A 138 16.93 15.44 35.69
C ARG A 138 18.21 16.24 35.93
N LEU A 139 19.35 15.76 35.39
CA LEU A 139 20.68 16.29 35.69
C LEU A 139 21.31 17.10 34.54
N ASP A 140 20.59 17.26 33.42
CA ASP A 140 21.14 17.87 32.20
C ASP A 140 20.41 19.16 31.77
N GLY A 141 19.81 19.88 32.73
CA GLY A 141 19.18 21.19 32.50
C GLY A 141 20.15 22.37 32.61
N GLY A 142 19.66 23.57 32.29
CA GLY A 142 20.40 24.82 32.41
C GLY A 142 21.34 25.15 31.25
N PHE A 143 21.02 24.67 30.05
CA PHE A 143 21.73 24.96 28.80
C PHE A 143 21.14 26.14 28.00
N GLY A 144 20.07 26.77 28.49
CA GLY A 144 19.46 27.97 27.90
C GLY A 144 18.47 27.69 26.77
N GLY A 145 17.88 26.49 26.72
CA GLY A 145 16.85 26.12 25.75
C GLY A 145 15.45 26.59 26.11
N GLU A 146 14.49 26.34 25.22
CA GLU A 146 13.08 26.65 25.47
C GLU A 146 12.45 25.66 26.47
N ASP A 147 11.51 26.15 27.28
CA ASP A 147 10.67 25.29 28.12
C ASP A 147 9.47 24.77 27.32
N ARG A 148 9.27 23.44 27.30
CA ARG A 148 8.11 22.81 26.65
C ARG A 148 6.83 23.15 27.41
N LYS A 149 5.93 23.87 26.74
CA LYS A 149 4.56 24.09 27.19
C LYS A 149 3.63 23.03 26.59
N THR A 150 3.41 21.94 27.31
CA THR A 150 2.37 20.96 26.96
C THR A 150 1.10 21.30 27.73
N PRO A 151 -0.03 21.64 27.06
CA PRO A 151 -1.29 21.82 27.76
C PRO A 151 -1.73 20.50 28.42
N PRO A 152 -2.29 20.53 29.63
CA PRO A 152 -2.79 19.33 30.28
C PRO A 152 -3.96 18.73 29.50
N VAL A 153 -4.07 17.41 29.52
CA VAL A 153 -5.24 16.71 28.97
C VAL A 153 -6.40 16.93 29.93
N ALA A 154 -7.50 17.52 29.44
CA ALA A 154 -8.67 17.78 30.26
C ALA A 154 -9.54 16.52 30.39
N PHE A 155 -9.54 15.92 31.57
CA PHE A 155 -10.44 14.81 31.90
C PHE A 155 -11.86 15.31 32.12
N PRO A 156 -12.90 14.53 31.77
CA PRO A 156 -14.28 14.86 32.10
C PRO A 156 -14.48 15.00 33.60
N ASP A 157 -15.22 16.03 34.02
CA ASP A 157 -15.63 16.25 35.41
C ASP A 157 -16.79 15.32 35.80
N ARG A 158 -16.50 14.01 35.79
CA ARG A 158 -17.41 12.92 36.15
C ARG A 158 -16.62 11.67 36.50
N ALA A 159 -17.27 10.71 37.16
CA ALA A 159 -16.69 9.39 37.41
C ALA A 159 -16.25 8.71 36.09
N PRO A 160 -15.20 7.87 36.14
CA PRO A 160 -14.80 7.05 34.99
C PRO A 160 -15.94 6.12 34.55
N ASP A 161 -16.04 5.88 33.24
CA ASP A 161 -17.01 4.95 32.68
C ASP A 161 -16.67 3.49 32.99
N VAL A 162 -15.36 3.19 33.10
CA VAL A 162 -14.85 1.87 33.42
C VAL A 162 -13.67 2.01 34.37
N VAL A 163 -13.62 1.14 35.38
CA VAL A 163 -12.46 0.96 36.26
C VAL A 163 -12.05 -0.50 36.18
N VAL A 164 -10.78 -0.75 35.85
CA VAL A 164 -10.22 -2.09 35.78
C VAL A 164 -9.14 -2.23 36.84
N GLU A 165 -9.32 -3.19 37.73
CA GLU A 165 -8.37 -3.48 38.80
C GLU A 165 -7.36 -4.54 38.36
N ALA A 166 -6.11 -4.39 38.80
CA ALA A 166 -5.09 -5.41 38.64
C ALA A 166 -4.13 -5.37 39.83
N THR A 167 -3.56 -6.52 40.17
CA THR A 167 -2.52 -6.63 41.20
C THR A 167 -1.26 -7.21 40.56
N PRO A 168 -0.32 -6.36 40.11
CA PRO A 168 0.98 -6.83 39.64
C PRO A 168 1.66 -7.68 40.72
N SER A 169 2.37 -8.73 40.31
CA SER A 169 3.15 -9.54 41.27
C SER A 169 4.24 -8.69 41.94
N PRO A 170 4.61 -8.97 43.20
CA PRO A 170 5.84 -8.43 43.79
C PRO A 170 7.09 -8.72 42.95
N ASP A 171 7.09 -9.82 42.20
CA ASP A 171 8.20 -10.25 41.34
C ASP A 171 8.04 -9.80 39.88
N GLN A 172 7.00 -9.03 39.55
CA GLN A 172 6.69 -8.61 38.18
C GLN A 172 7.86 -7.94 37.44
N PRO A 173 8.67 -7.07 38.06
CA PRO A 173 9.83 -6.47 37.40
C PRO A 173 10.86 -7.48 36.91
N LEU A 174 11.00 -8.62 37.61
CA LEU A 174 11.97 -9.67 37.26
C LEU A 174 11.61 -10.36 35.95
N ILE A 175 10.31 -10.46 35.64
CA ILE A 175 9.81 -11.02 34.38
C ILE A 175 9.86 -9.95 33.29
N TYR A 176 9.30 -8.76 33.56
CA TYR A 176 9.18 -7.70 32.55
C TYR A 176 10.54 -7.28 31.97
N ARG A 177 11.58 -7.16 32.80
CA ARG A 177 12.93 -6.76 32.36
C ARG A 177 13.52 -7.66 31.27
N LEU A 178 13.10 -8.93 31.20
CA LEU A 178 13.55 -9.88 30.17
C LEU A 178 13.02 -9.53 28.77
N SER A 179 12.10 -8.58 28.66
CA SER A 179 11.60 -8.06 27.37
C SER A 179 12.49 -6.94 26.78
N GLY A 180 13.47 -6.44 27.53
CA GLY A 180 14.49 -5.51 27.02
C GLY A 180 15.02 -4.51 28.06
N ASP A 181 14.17 -4.00 28.95
CA ASP A 181 14.58 -3.00 29.95
C ASP A 181 15.26 -3.65 31.16
N ILE A 182 16.57 -3.83 31.02
CA ILE A 182 17.43 -4.44 32.05
C ILE A 182 17.99 -3.42 33.06
N PHE A 183 17.49 -2.18 33.09
CA PHE A 183 18.02 -1.13 33.95
C PHE A 183 17.97 -1.51 35.45
N HIS A 184 19.08 -1.28 36.16
CA HIS A 184 19.31 -1.80 37.52
C HIS A 184 18.29 -1.28 38.54
N LEU A 185 17.70 -0.11 38.30
CA LEU A 185 16.66 0.51 39.14
C LEU A 185 15.50 -0.42 39.49
N HIS A 186 15.24 -1.43 38.66
CA HIS A 186 14.10 -2.33 38.79
C HIS A 186 14.44 -3.69 39.43
N VAL A 187 15.70 -3.93 39.80
CA VAL A 187 16.15 -5.23 40.33
C VAL A 187 17.17 -5.11 41.46
N ASP A 188 17.99 -4.06 41.48
CA ASP A 188 19.08 -3.88 42.44
C ASP A 188 18.66 -2.90 43.56
N PRO A 189 18.53 -3.37 44.82
CA PRO A 189 18.19 -2.51 45.94
C PRO A 189 19.20 -1.39 46.22
N GLU A 190 20.50 -1.64 46.03
CA GLU A 190 21.54 -0.64 46.28
C GLU A 190 21.44 0.48 45.25
N PHE A 191 21.26 0.13 43.98
CA PHE A 191 21.07 1.10 42.91
C PHE A 191 19.78 1.91 43.07
N ALA A 192 18.70 1.27 43.51
CA ALA A 192 17.43 1.95 43.78
C ALA A 192 17.57 2.98 44.91
N ALA A 193 18.25 2.62 46.01
CA ALA A 193 18.55 3.53 47.12
C ALA A 193 19.40 4.73 46.67
N LEU A 194 20.45 4.48 45.87
CA LEU A 194 21.27 5.55 45.27
C LEU A 194 20.46 6.47 44.35
N SER A 195 19.41 5.96 43.73
CA SER A 195 18.51 6.71 42.84
C SER A 195 17.39 7.43 43.60
N GLY A 196 17.33 7.30 44.93
CA GLY A 196 16.36 7.97 45.81
C GLY A 196 15.06 7.20 46.04
N PHE A 197 15.06 5.87 45.88
CA PHE A 197 13.91 5.00 46.14
C PHE A 197 14.18 4.03 47.29
N ASP A 198 13.16 3.67 48.06
CA ASP A 198 13.33 2.80 49.24
C ASP A 198 13.69 1.35 48.85
N LYS A 199 13.28 0.93 47.65
CA LYS A 199 13.51 -0.40 47.06
C LYS A 199 13.33 -0.33 45.54
N PRO A 200 13.64 -1.39 44.78
CA PRO A 200 13.38 -1.41 43.34
C PRO A 200 11.92 -1.13 43.01
N ILE A 201 11.71 -0.28 41.99
CA ILE A 201 10.37 0.14 41.54
C ILE A 201 9.92 -0.66 40.32
N MET A 202 8.60 -0.73 40.09
CA MET A 202 8.04 -1.22 38.84
C MET A 202 8.54 -0.38 37.66
N HIS A 203 8.79 -1.02 36.52
CA HIS A 203 8.95 -0.31 35.27
C HIS A 203 7.65 0.43 34.94
N GLY A 204 7.72 1.73 34.67
CA GLY A 204 6.55 2.49 34.22
C GLY A 204 5.90 1.88 32.98
N LEU A 205 6.74 1.38 32.06
CA LEU A 205 6.31 0.70 30.84
C LEU A 205 5.63 -0.66 31.10
N CYS A 206 5.92 -1.31 32.24
CA CYS A 206 5.17 -2.48 32.69
C CYS A 206 3.76 -2.08 33.12
N THR A 207 3.62 -1.05 33.97
CA THR A 207 2.31 -0.49 34.38
C THR A 207 1.49 -0.01 33.17
N HIS A 208 2.16 0.59 32.17
CA HIS A 208 1.55 0.94 30.88
C HIS A 208 1.04 -0.29 30.12
N GLY A 209 1.75 -1.42 30.15
CA GLY A 209 1.28 -2.68 29.57
C GLY A 209 0.03 -3.25 30.26
N PHE A 210 -0.05 -3.16 31.59
CA PHE A 210 -1.27 -3.49 32.34
C PHE A 210 -2.44 -2.58 31.91
N ALA A 211 -2.21 -1.27 31.77
CA ALA A 211 -3.23 -0.34 31.30
C ALA A 211 -3.66 -0.63 29.85
N CYS A 212 -2.72 -0.99 28.96
CA CYS A 212 -3.02 -1.38 27.58
C CYS A 212 -3.98 -2.57 27.52
N ARG A 213 -3.72 -3.62 28.33
CA ARG A 213 -4.63 -4.77 28.46
C ARG A 213 -6.02 -4.36 28.97
N ALA A 214 -6.08 -3.54 30.02
CA ALA A 214 -7.33 -3.03 30.56
C ALA A 214 -8.15 -2.24 29.51
N LEU A 215 -7.48 -1.40 28.70
CA LEU A 215 -8.10 -0.64 27.61
C LEU A 215 -8.65 -1.56 26.52
N ILE A 216 -7.88 -2.57 26.11
CA ILE A 216 -8.32 -3.55 25.10
C ILE A 216 -9.55 -4.32 25.60
N ALA A 217 -9.47 -4.89 26.81
CA ALA A 217 -10.57 -5.63 27.41
C ALA A 217 -11.86 -4.79 27.52
N SER A 218 -11.73 -3.48 27.76
CA SER A 218 -12.85 -2.57 27.98
C SER A 218 -13.45 -1.97 26.71
N LEU A 219 -12.63 -1.72 25.68
CA LEU A 219 -13.01 -0.92 24.51
C LEU A 219 -13.04 -1.71 23.20
N VAL A 220 -12.17 -2.73 23.07
CA VAL A 220 -12.04 -3.58 21.88
C VAL A 220 -11.77 -5.04 22.29
N PRO A 221 -12.68 -5.67 23.05
CA PRO A 221 -12.44 -6.96 23.70
C PRO A 221 -12.02 -8.03 22.67
N GLY A 222 -10.87 -8.67 22.93
CA GLY A 222 -10.30 -9.69 22.05
C GLY A 222 -9.83 -9.18 20.68
N ARG A 223 -9.78 -7.87 20.45
CA ARG A 223 -9.37 -7.26 19.17
C ARG A 223 -8.24 -6.24 19.35
N PRO A 224 -7.07 -6.67 19.88
CA PRO A 224 -5.90 -5.79 20.05
C PRO A 224 -5.44 -5.13 18.75
N GLU A 225 -5.71 -5.75 17.60
CA GLU A 225 -5.42 -5.21 16.28
C GLU A 225 -6.19 -3.91 15.96
N GLN A 226 -7.25 -3.58 16.70
CA GLN A 226 -7.99 -2.32 16.53
C GLN A 226 -7.36 -1.12 17.26
N VAL A 227 -6.35 -1.32 18.11
CA VAL A 227 -5.66 -0.19 18.75
C VAL A 227 -4.94 0.64 17.69
N ARG A 228 -5.19 1.96 17.69
CA ARG A 228 -4.61 2.92 16.74
C ARG A 228 -3.66 3.90 17.41
N ARG A 229 -3.93 4.28 18.65
CA ARG A 229 -3.08 5.20 19.42
C ARG A 229 -3.12 4.86 20.90
N LEU A 230 -1.97 4.89 21.55
CA LEU A 230 -1.82 4.74 22.99
C LEU A 230 -0.77 5.73 23.47
N ALA A 231 -1.20 6.77 24.19
CA ALA A 231 -0.33 7.82 24.70
C ALA A 231 -0.54 8.01 26.21
N CYS A 232 0.50 8.42 26.93
CA CYS A 232 0.44 8.76 28.34
C CYS A 232 1.64 9.57 28.85
N ARG A 233 1.51 10.08 30.08
CA ARG A 233 2.59 10.65 30.90
C ARG A 233 2.79 9.82 32.16
N PHE A 234 4.03 9.41 32.44
CA PHE A 234 4.41 8.80 33.72
C PHE A 234 4.52 9.90 34.79
N SER A 235 3.85 9.71 35.92
CA SER A 235 3.70 10.76 36.95
C SER A 235 4.41 10.43 38.26
N LYS A 236 4.25 9.20 38.74
CA LYS A 236 4.83 8.72 40.01
C LYS A 236 5.30 7.28 39.86
N ALA A 237 6.33 6.92 40.62
CA ALA A 237 6.81 5.55 40.69
C ALA A 237 5.81 4.66 41.43
N LEU A 238 5.71 3.40 41.01
CA LEU A 238 4.90 2.37 41.66
C LEU A 238 5.84 1.30 42.22
N TYR A 239 5.63 0.87 43.45
CA TYR A 239 6.37 -0.27 43.99
C TYR A 239 5.76 -1.61 43.55
N PRO A 240 6.57 -2.68 43.38
CA PRO A 240 6.05 -3.99 43.01
C PRO A 240 5.08 -4.54 44.05
N GLY A 241 4.06 -5.29 43.59
CA GLY A 241 3.02 -5.87 44.46
C GLY A 241 1.87 -4.93 44.83
N ILE A 242 1.96 -3.64 44.52
CA ILE A 242 0.91 -2.66 44.84
C ILE A 242 -0.26 -2.79 43.85
N PRO A 243 -1.51 -2.98 44.32
CA PRO A 243 -2.67 -3.01 43.46
C PRO A 243 -2.87 -1.68 42.71
N ILE A 244 -3.31 -1.76 41.46
CA ILE A 244 -3.54 -0.61 40.59
C ILE A 244 -4.98 -0.60 40.05
N GLN A 245 -5.46 0.59 39.72
CA GLN A 245 -6.71 0.78 38.98
C GLN A 245 -6.46 1.58 37.71
N THR A 246 -6.85 1.04 36.56
CA THR A 246 -6.92 1.78 35.30
C THR A 246 -8.33 2.36 35.16
N GLN A 247 -8.43 3.68 35.18
CA GLN A 247 -9.68 4.43 35.06
C GLN A 247 -9.82 4.95 33.63
N ILE A 248 -10.99 4.74 33.01
CA ILE A 248 -11.23 4.98 31.58
C ILE A 248 -12.49 5.83 31.40
N TRP A 249 -12.38 6.90 30.59
CA TRP A 249 -13.48 7.76 30.17
C TRP A 249 -13.63 7.69 28.65
N LYS A 250 -14.79 7.25 28.16
CA LYS A 250 -15.15 7.27 26.75
C LYS A 250 -15.51 8.71 26.37
N THR A 251 -14.78 9.30 25.43
CA THR A 251 -14.94 10.72 25.06
C THR A 251 -15.60 10.91 23.70
N ALA A 252 -15.40 9.97 22.77
CA ALA A 252 -16.09 9.92 21.48
C ALA A 252 -16.04 8.49 20.90
N THR A 253 -16.74 8.25 19.79
CA THR A 253 -16.59 7.00 19.03
C THR A 253 -15.13 6.77 18.67
N GLY A 254 -14.57 5.63 19.11
CA GLY A 254 -13.18 5.27 18.85
C GLY A 254 -12.14 6.02 19.69
N LYS A 255 -12.55 6.79 20.71
CA LYS A 255 -11.64 7.57 21.56
C LYS A 255 -11.97 7.46 23.05
N ALA A 256 -10.94 7.33 23.87
CA ALA A 256 -11.03 7.35 25.32
C ALA A 256 -9.85 8.08 25.95
N LEU A 257 -10.09 8.66 27.13
CA LEU A 257 -9.06 9.11 28.06
C LEU A 257 -8.88 8.09 29.16
N TRP A 258 -7.67 7.98 29.70
CA TRP A 258 -7.38 7.02 30.75
C TRP A 258 -6.28 7.49 31.69
N ARG A 259 -6.24 6.90 32.88
CA ARG A 259 -5.13 7.05 33.82
C ARG A 259 -5.02 5.80 34.68
N THR A 260 -3.86 5.60 35.30
CA THR A 260 -3.63 4.52 36.25
C THR A 260 -3.30 5.12 37.61
N ILE A 261 -3.95 4.61 38.65
CA ILE A 261 -3.70 4.99 40.04
C ILE A 261 -3.19 3.80 40.85
N ASP A 262 -2.41 4.08 41.88
CA ASP A 262 -2.23 3.19 43.03
C ASP A 262 -3.58 3.06 43.75
N ALA A 263 -4.11 1.84 43.81
CA ALA A 263 -5.42 1.58 44.39
C ALA A 263 -5.44 1.73 45.92
N ALA A 264 -4.29 1.57 46.59
CA ALA A 264 -4.19 1.69 48.03
C ALA A 264 -4.17 3.15 48.49
N THR A 265 -3.55 4.04 47.70
CA THR A 265 -3.34 5.45 48.08
C THR A 265 -4.17 6.45 47.27
N GLY A 266 -4.71 6.04 46.12
CA GLY A 266 -5.36 6.93 45.15
C GLY A 266 -4.38 7.78 44.34
N GLN A 267 -3.07 7.61 44.51
CA GLN A 267 -2.05 8.39 43.81
C GLN A 267 -2.02 8.05 42.32
N VAL A 268 -2.03 9.07 41.47
CA VAL A 268 -1.89 8.90 40.01
C VAL A 268 -0.45 8.53 39.65
N VAL A 269 -0.27 7.35 39.04
CA VAL A 269 1.04 6.84 38.59
C VAL A 269 1.25 7.04 37.09
N ILE A 270 0.19 6.91 36.30
CA ILE A 270 0.16 7.26 34.87
C ILE A 270 -1.02 8.20 34.63
N ASP A 271 -0.79 9.28 33.90
CA ASP A 271 -1.75 10.36 33.68
C ASP A 271 -1.77 10.78 32.20
N ASN A 272 -2.65 11.70 31.83
CA ASN A 272 -2.79 12.20 30.45
C ASN A 272 -2.92 11.08 29.42
N GLY A 273 -3.57 9.98 29.78
CA GLY A 273 -3.72 8.83 28.91
C GLY A 273 -4.71 9.15 27.79
N GLU A 274 -4.29 8.97 26.55
CA GLU A 274 -5.17 9.00 25.36
C GLU A 274 -5.14 7.63 24.70
N PHE A 275 -6.30 7.15 24.27
CA PHE A 275 -6.45 5.88 23.59
C PHE A 275 -7.40 6.04 22.40
N GLU A 276 -6.93 5.66 21.20
CA GLU A 276 -7.75 5.63 19.99
C GLU A 276 -7.81 4.21 19.44
N TYR A 277 -9.00 3.82 18.97
CA TYR A 277 -9.26 2.49 18.43
C TYR A 277 -10.25 2.56 17.26
N ALA A 278 -9.96 1.80 16.21
CA ALA A 278 -10.76 1.70 15.00
C ALA A 278 -10.35 0.45 14.22
N ASP A 279 -11.13 0.07 13.22
CA ASP A 279 -10.67 -0.92 12.25
C ASP A 279 -9.41 -0.45 11.53
N ILE A 280 -8.54 -1.39 11.17
CA ILE A 280 -7.32 -1.12 10.39
C ILE A 280 -7.76 -0.52 9.05
N PRO A 281 -7.32 0.69 8.68
CA PRO A 281 -7.50 1.18 7.32
C PRO A 281 -6.82 0.19 6.38
N LYS A 282 -7.60 -0.53 5.58
CA LYS A 282 -7.02 -1.44 4.59
C LYS A 282 -6.27 -0.58 3.55
N ASP A 283 -5.03 -0.94 3.24
CA ASP A 283 -4.26 -0.36 2.12
C ASP A 283 -4.89 -0.83 0.79
N GLU A 284 -6.09 -0.33 0.51
CA GLU A 284 -6.86 -0.66 -0.68
C GLU A 284 -6.51 0.29 -1.82
N ILE A 285 -6.47 -0.24 -3.03
CA ILE A 285 -6.48 0.58 -4.25
C ILE A 285 -7.82 1.31 -4.33
N ARG A 286 -7.77 2.64 -4.30
CA ARG A 286 -8.90 3.57 -4.35
C ARG A 286 -8.80 4.50 -5.56
N PHE A 287 -9.95 5.04 -5.96
CA PHE A 287 -10.08 5.96 -7.10
C PHE A 287 -10.91 7.18 -6.73
N ASP A 288 -10.96 7.52 -5.44
CA ASP A 288 -11.67 8.70 -4.95
C ASP A 288 -11.20 9.95 -5.72
N ASN A 289 -12.15 10.78 -6.15
CA ASN A 289 -11.95 11.97 -6.99
C ASN A 289 -11.46 11.73 -8.43
N ARG A 290 -11.27 10.48 -8.88
CA ARG A 290 -10.92 10.15 -10.27
C ARG A 290 -12.14 10.05 -11.16
N VAL A 291 -11.99 10.41 -12.44
CA VAL A 291 -13.01 10.20 -13.47
C VAL A 291 -12.54 9.18 -14.49
N ALA A 292 -13.31 8.11 -14.66
CA ALA A 292 -13.01 7.00 -15.56
C ALA A 292 -14.01 6.90 -16.71
N ILE A 293 -13.51 6.81 -17.94
CA ILE A 293 -14.28 6.46 -19.13
C ILE A 293 -13.99 5.00 -19.46
N ILE A 294 -15.05 4.19 -19.60
CA ILE A 294 -14.94 2.80 -20.07
C ILE A 294 -15.81 2.65 -21.30
N THR A 295 -15.18 2.31 -22.43
CA THR A 295 -15.88 2.07 -23.70
C THR A 295 -16.34 0.61 -23.80
N GLY A 296 -17.53 0.36 -24.37
CA GLY A 296 -18.15 -0.97 -24.39
C GLY A 296 -18.48 -1.50 -22.98
N ALA A 297 -18.96 -0.62 -22.11
CA ALA A 297 -19.18 -0.90 -20.68
C ALA A 297 -20.59 -1.41 -20.35
N GLY A 298 -21.46 -1.64 -21.33
CA GLY A 298 -22.83 -2.11 -21.11
C GLY A 298 -22.92 -3.60 -20.77
N SER A 299 -21.85 -4.37 -20.97
CA SER A 299 -21.80 -5.80 -20.63
C SER A 299 -20.37 -6.33 -20.45
N GLY A 300 -20.23 -7.61 -20.09
CA GLY A 300 -18.95 -8.33 -20.04
C GLY A 300 -17.88 -7.65 -19.17
N LEU A 301 -16.66 -7.62 -19.68
CA LEU A 301 -15.48 -7.02 -19.03
C LEU A 301 -15.70 -5.55 -18.69
N GLY A 302 -16.16 -4.74 -19.65
CA GLY A 302 -16.38 -3.31 -19.46
C GLY A 302 -17.37 -3.00 -18.33
N ARG A 303 -18.47 -3.75 -18.22
CA ARG A 303 -19.42 -3.63 -17.10
C ARG A 303 -18.77 -3.90 -15.75
N VAL A 304 -17.94 -4.94 -15.65
CA VAL A 304 -17.26 -5.28 -14.39
C VAL A 304 -16.25 -4.19 -14.02
N TYR A 305 -15.49 -3.67 -14.99
CA TYR A 305 -14.55 -2.57 -14.74
C TYR A 305 -15.27 -1.33 -14.23
N ALA A 306 -16.38 -0.94 -14.87
CA ALA A 306 -17.17 0.22 -14.48
C ALA A 306 -17.71 0.10 -13.04
N ARG A 307 -18.26 -1.08 -12.68
CA ARG A 307 -18.78 -1.34 -11.33
C ARG A 307 -17.67 -1.33 -10.27
N GLU A 308 -16.55 -1.99 -10.53
CA GLU A 308 -15.46 -2.07 -9.55
C GLU A 308 -14.73 -0.74 -9.35
N LEU A 309 -14.53 0.05 -10.42
CA LEU A 309 -14.00 1.41 -10.30
C LEU A 309 -14.93 2.31 -9.48
N ALA A 310 -16.25 2.26 -9.75
CA ALA A 310 -17.23 3.06 -9.00
C ALA A 310 -17.32 2.64 -7.53
N ARG A 311 -17.32 1.33 -7.24
CA ARG A 311 -17.31 0.79 -5.86
C ARG A 311 -16.07 1.27 -5.08
N ARG A 312 -14.98 1.58 -5.78
CA ARG A 312 -13.74 2.08 -5.22
C ARG A 312 -13.59 3.61 -5.31
N GLY A 313 -14.67 4.34 -5.56
CA GLY A 313 -14.74 5.80 -5.45
C GLY A 313 -14.61 6.59 -6.75
N ALA A 314 -14.42 5.93 -7.90
CA ALA A 314 -14.37 6.62 -9.19
C ALA A 314 -15.75 7.16 -9.61
N ARG A 315 -15.76 8.30 -10.30
CA ARG A 315 -16.90 8.76 -11.10
C ARG A 315 -16.78 8.18 -12.50
N VAL A 316 -17.82 7.51 -12.99
CA VAL A 316 -17.70 6.64 -14.17
C VAL A 316 -18.57 7.11 -15.33
N VAL A 317 -17.99 7.24 -16.52
CA VAL A 317 -18.72 7.30 -17.79
C VAL A 317 -18.81 5.89 -18.36
N VAL A 318 -20.04 5.37 -18.41
CA VAL A 318 -20.37 4.08 -19.00
C VAL A 318 -20.71 4.32 -20.47
N ASN A 319 -19.74 4.12 -21.37
CA ASN A 319 -20.00 4.23 -22.81
C ASN A 319 -20.41 2.87 -23.39
N ASP A 320 -21.56 2.82 -24.06
CA ASP A 320 -21.96 1.67 -24.86
C ASP A 320 -22.94 2.10 -25.96
N LEU A 321 -22.68 1.70 -27.20
CA LEU A 321 -23.57 1.98 -28.34
C LEU A 321 -24.89 1.17 -28.24
N GLY A 322 -24.87 0.01 -27.57
CA GLY A 322 -25.99 -0.91 -27.46
C GLY A 322 -26.29 -1.73 -28.70
N GLY A 323 -25.28 -1.94 -29.56
CA GLY A 323 -25.35 -2.86 -30.70
C GLY A 323 -25.10 -4.33 -30.30
N ALA A 324 -25.39 -5.26 -31.21
CA ALA A 324 -25.06 -6.67 -31.05
C ALA A 324 -23.54 -6.92 -31.17
N ARG A 325 -23.05 -8.11 -30.76
CA ARG A 325 -21.62 -8.48 -30.77
C ARG A 325 -20.97 -8.42 -32.15
N ASP A 326 -21.77 -8.68 -33.17
CA ASP A 326 -21.33 -8.63 -34.55
C ASP A 326 -21.29 -7.16 -35.04
N GLY A 327 -21.94 -6.23 -34.34
CA GLY A 327 -22.04 -4.81 -34.69
C GLY A 327 -23.34 -4.46 -35.41
N ALA A 328 -24.31 -5.38 -35.50
CA ALA A 328 -25.64 -5.09 -36.04
C ALA A 328 -26.55 -4.37 -35.02
N GLY A 329 -27.55 -3.63 -35.52
CA GLY A 329 -28.53 -2.87 -34.71
C GLY A 329 -28.24 -1.37 -34.65
N SER A 330 -29.29 -0.55 -34.56
CA SER A 330 -29.22 0.93 -34.56
C SER A 330 -28.85 1.55 -33.20
N GLY A 331 -28.23 0.78 -32.30
CA GLY A 331 -27.97 1.18 -30.92
C GLY A 331 -29.21 1.17 -30.03
N SER A 332 -29.02 0.85 -28.75
CA SER A 332 -30.05 0.90 -27.71
C SER A 332 -29.41 1.50 -26.47
N SER A 333 -30.05 2.50 -25.83
CA SER A 333 -29.51 3.08 -24.59
C SER A 333 -29.51 2.08 -23.41
N SER A 334 -30.29 0.99 -23.53
CA SER A 334 -30.59 0.08 -22.42
C SER A 334 -29.40 -0.62 -21.75
N PRO A 335 -28.28 -0.97 -22.41
CA PRO A 335 -27.15 -1.60 -21.71
C PRO A 335 -26.39 -0.62 -20.82
N ALA A 336 -26.06 0.57 -21.32
CA ALA A 336 -25.34 1.59 -20.54
C ALA A 336 -26.19 2.08 -19.36
N ASP A 337 -27.49 2.35 -19.60
CA ASP A 337 -28.44 2.79 -18.56
C ASP A 337 -28.54 1.79 -17.40
N ARG A 338 -28.60 0.49 -17.70
CA ARG A 338 -28.66 -0.55 -16.67
C ARG A 338 -27.42 -0.55 -15.78
N VAL A 339 -26.23 -0.43 -16.35
CA VAL A 339 -24.99 -0.41 -15.58
C VAL A 339 -24.88 0.87 -14.74
N VAL A 340 -25.30 2.02 -15.28
CA VAL A 340 -25.39 3.27 -14.50
C VAL A 340 -26.36 3.12 -13.33
N ALA A 341 -27.54 2.52 -13.55
CA ALA A 341 -28.52 2.28 -12.48
C ALA A 341 -27.95 1.34 -11.40
N GLU A 342 -27.27 0.26 -11.78
CA GLU A 342 -26.59 -0.65 -10.85
C GLU A 342 -25.53 0.07 -10.01
N ILE A 343 -24.71 0.93 -10.63
CA ILE A 343 -23.68 1.70 -9.94
C ILE A 343 -24.31 2.69 -8.95
N ARG A 344 -25.35 3.43 -9.36
CA ARG A 344 -26.05 4.39 -8.51
C ARG A 344 -26.76 3.71 -7.35
N ALA A 345 -27.40 2.56 -7.59
CA ALA A 345 -28.03 1.76 -6.55
C ALA A 345 -27.03 1.25 -5.50
N ALA A 346 -25.77 1.04 -5.90
CA ALA A 346 -24.66 0.69 -5.00
C ALA A 346 -23.98 1.92 -4.35
N GLY A 347 -24.52 3.13 -4.52
CA GLY A 347 -24.00 4.38 -3.95
C GLY A 347 -22.87 5.05 -4.74
N GLY A 348 -22.54 4.54 -5.93
CA GLY A 348 -21.54 5.12 -6.82
C GLY A 348 -22.08 6.23 -7.72
N GLN A 349 -21.17 6.91 -8.43
CA GLN A 349 -21.50 7.99 -9.37
C GLN A 349 -21.21 7.54 -10.81
N ALA A 350 -22.22 7.58 -11.67
CA ALA A 350 -22.05 7.26 -13.08
C ALA A 350 -23.00 8.03 -14.01
N VAL A 351 -22.58 8.20 -15.27
CA VAL A 351 -23.38 8.74 -16.38
C VAL A 351 -23.18 7.86 -17.62
N ALA A 352 -24.22 7.73 -18.45
CA ALA A 352 -24.16 6.95 -19.68
C ALA A 352 -23.70 7.81 -20.87
N SER A 353 -23.01 7.18 -21.83
CA SER A 353 -22.72 7.76 -23.15
C SER A 353 -23.07 6.73 -24.23
N TYR A 354 -23.84 7.14 -25.24
CA TYR A 354 -24.33 6.25 -26.31
C TYR A 354 -23.58 6.44 -27.63
N GLU A 355 -22.54 7.27 -27.61
CA GLU A 355 -21.79 7.65 -28.79
C GLU A 355 -20.93 6.50 -29.31
N SER A 356 -20.78 6.41 -30.63
CA SER A 356 -19.96 5.39 -31.26
C SER A 356 -18.48 5.77 -31.23
N VAL A 357 -17.63 4.85 -30.76
CA VAL A 357 -16.17 5.01 -30.82
C VAL A 357 -15.65 5.04 -32.27
N ALA A 358 -16.38 4.46 -33.23
CA ALA A 358 -15.93 4.30 -34.60
C ALA A 358 -15.77 5.62 -35.38
N THR A 359 -16.16 6.77 -34.81
CA THR A 359 -16.04 8.08 -35.46
C THR A 359 -15.31 9.07 -34.57
N ALA A 360 -14.56 9.99 -35.18
CA ALA A 360 -13.89 11.07 -34.46
C ALA A 360 -14.86 11.95 -33.66
N ALA A 361 -16.01 12.28 -34.24
CA ALA A 361 -17.04 13.08 -33.56
C ALA A 361 -17.63 12.34 -32.34
N GLY A 362 -17.87 11.03 -32.45
CA GLY A 362 -18.32 10.23 -31.31
C GLY A 362 -17.26 10.16 -30.21
N GLY A 363 -15.99 9.98 -30.56
CA GLY A 363 -14.88 9.99 -29.61
C GLY A 363 -14.76 11.30 -28.81
N GLU A 364 -14.87 12.45 -29.48
CA GLU A 364 -14.91 13.77 -28.83
C GLU A 364 -16.10 13.89 -27.87
N LYS A 365 -17.30 13.45 -28.28
CA LYS A 365 -18.49 13.53 -27.42
C LYS A 365 -18.47 12.58 -26.22
N ILE A 366 -17.84 11.41 -26.33
CA ILE A 366 -17.62 10.51 -25.18
C ILE A 366 -16.82 11.24 -24.11
N VAL A 367 -15.74 11.92 -24.51
CA VAL A 367 -14.90 12.69 -23.60
C VAL A 367 -15.63 13.92 -23.07
N ALA A 368 -16.38 14.63 -23.93
CA ALA A 368 -17.22 15.75 -23.52
C ALA A 368 -18.22 15.35 -22.43
N THR A 369 -18.84 14.16 -22.53
CA THR A 369 -19.74 13.63 -21.50
C THR A 369 -19.07 13.57 -20.11
N ALA A 370 -17.79 13.16 -20.05
CA ALA A 370 -17.04 13.13 -18.80
C ALA A 370 -16.72 14.53 -18.26
N LEU A 371 -16.33 15.44 -19.15
CA LEU A 371 -16.01 16.83 -18.80
C LEU A 371 -17.23 17.59 -18.32
N GLU A 372 -18.37 17.44 -19.00
CA GLU A 372 -19.63 18.09 -18.63
C GLU A 372 -20.18 17.55 -17.30
N ALA A 373 -20.14 16.24 -17.09
CA ALA A 373 -20.68 15.63 -15.88
C ALA A 373 -19.77 15.79 -14.64
N PHE A 374 -18.44 15.71 -14.84
CA PHE A 374 -17.49 15.56 -13.73
C PHE A 374 -16.30 16.51 -13.77
N GLY A 375 -16.15 17.32 -14.83
CA GLY A 375 -15.14 18.37 -14.95
C GLY A 375 -13.74 17.91 -15.33
N ARG A 376 -13.49 16.61 -15.51
CA ARG A 376 -12.14 16.07 -15.79
C ARG A 376 -12.18 14.65 -16.38
N VAL A 377 -11.03 14.19 -16.86
CA VAL A 377 -10.78 12.78 -17.25
C VAL A 377 -9.42 12.35 -16.70
N ASP A 378 -9.40 11.23 -15.98
CA ASP A 378 -8.19 10.67 -15.36
C ASP A 378 -7.86 9.28 -15.90
N ILE A 379 -8.87 8.47 -16.19
CA ILE A 379 -8.73 7.06 -16.57
C ILE A 379 -9.52 6.83 -17.87
N LEU A 380 -8.90 6.16 -18.84
CA LEU A 380 -9.55 5.70 -20.07
C LEU A 380 -9.28 4.21 -20.27
N ILE A 381 -10.33 3.40 -20.31
CA ILE A 381 -10.26 1.99 -20.67
C ILE A 381 -10.88 1.80 -22.06
N ASN A 382 -10.01 1.60 -23.06
CA ASN A 382 -10.39 1.27 -24.42
C ASN A 382 -10.74 -0.23 -24.51
N ASN A 383 -12.02 -0.55 -24.29
CA ASN A 383 -12.54 -1.92 -24.21
C ASN A 383 -13.57 -2.26 -25.31
N ALA A 384 -14.19 -1.26 -25.95
CA ALA A 384 -15.17 -1.49 -27.01
C ALA A 384 -14.65 -2.43 -28.12
N GLY A 385 -15.55 -3.24 -28.65
CA GLY A 385 -15.18 -4.26 -29.63
C GLY A 385 -16.32 -5.04 -30.25
N ILE A 386 -16.07 -5.56 -31.44
CA ILE A 386 -16.97 -6.41 -32.24
C ILE A 386 -16.19 -7.55 -32.89
N LEU A 387 -16.87 -8.57 -33.41
CA LEU A 387 -16.23 -9.64 -34.20
C LEU A 387 -16.90 -9.84 -35.56
N ARG A 388 -16.09 -10.08 -36.58
CA ARG A 388 -16.49 -10.46 -37.95
C ARG A 388 -15.53 -11.54 -38.46
N ASP A 389 -15.59 -12.70 -37.84
CA ASP A 389 -14.66 -13.81 -38.08
C ASP A 389 -14.88 -14.43 -39.46
N LYS A 390 -13.83 -14.49 -40.27
CA LYS A 390 -13.83 -15.09 -41.61
C LYS A 390 -12.40 -15.37 -42.05
N SER A 391 -12.17 -16.46 -42.81
CA SER A 391 -10.86 -16.66 -43.44
C SER A 391 -10.56 -15.53 -44.42
N LEU A 392 -9.28 -15.17 -44.60
CA LEU A 392 -8.88 -14.00 -45.38
C LEU A 392 -9.51 -13.94 -46.78
N ILE A 393 -9.49 -15.05 -47.52
CA ILE A 393 -10.06 -15.14 -48.88
C ILE A 393 -11.58 -14.84 -48.90
N LYS A 394 -12.27 -15.17 -47.81
CA LYS A 394 -13.72 -14.99 -47.68
C LYS A 394 -14.08 -13.68 -46.97
N MET A 395 -13.10 -12.90 -46.51
CA MET A 395 -13.33 -11.69 -45.73
C MET A 395 -13.66 -10.51 -46.63
N GLU A 396 -14.89 -10.05 -46.58
CA GLU A 396 -15.31 -8.84 -47.30
C GLU A 396 -14.61 -7.59 -46.73
N PRO A 397 -14.28 -6.59 -47.58
CA PRO A 397 -13.65 -5.34 -47.14
C PRO A 397 -14.42 -4.62 -46.02
N GLU A 398 -15.74 -4.70 -46.00
CA GLU A 398 -16.58 -4.05 -44.98
C GLU A 398 -16.40 -4.71 -43.61
N ASN A 399 -16.23 -6.03 -43.58
CA ASN A 399 -15.95 -6.79 -42.36
C ASN A 399 -14.54 -6.49 -41.82
N TRP A 400 -13.58 -6.27 -42.72
CA TRP A 400 -12.25 -5.79 -42.36
C TRP A 400 -12.32 -4.39 -41.74
N GLN A 401 -12.96 -3.46 -42.45
CA GLN A 401 -13.01 -2.05 -42.06
C GLN A 401 -13.77 -1.84 -40.75
N ALA A 402 -14.93 -2.49 -40.57
CA ALA A 402 -15.73 -2.34 -39.35
C ALA A 402 -14.96 -2.75 -38.08
N VAL A 403 -14.17 -3.82 -38.15
CA VAL A 403 -13.35 -4.28 -37.02
C VAL A 403 -12.23 -3.28 -36.71
N LEU A 404 -11.53 -2.77 -37.73
CA LEU A 404 -10.52 -1.74 -37.52
C LEU A 404 -11.13 -0.44 -36.95
N ASP A 405 -12.27 -0.01 -37.47
CA ASP A 405 -12.94 1.23 -37.07
C ASP A 405 -13.35 1.22 -35.61
N VAL A 406 -13.93 0.12 -35.12
CA VAL A 406 -14.35 0.02 -33.72
C VAL A 406 -13.14 -0.15 -32.79
N HIS A 407 -12.17 -0.97 -33.16
CA HIS A 407 -11.09 -1.34 -32.25
C HIS A 407 -9.91 -0.37 -32.28
N LEU A 408 -9.27 -0.20 -33.44
CA LEU A 408 -8.02 0.55 -33.55
C LEU A 408 -8.32 2.05 -33.73
N SER A 409 -9.08 2.40 -34.76
CA SER A 409 -9.50 3.78 -34.99
C SER A 409 -10.34 4.28 -33.82
N GLY A 410 -11.20 3.43 -33.26
CA GLY A 410 -12.03 3.78 -32.12
C GLY A 410 -11.23 4.10 -30.85
N ALA A 411 -10.21 3.30 -30.53
CA ALA A 411 -9.29 3.65 -29.45
C ALA A 411 -8.60 4.99 -29.71
N TYR A 412 -8.18 5.27 -30.94
CA TYR A 412 -7.60 6.58 -31.29
C TYR A 412 -8.60 7.74 -31.11
N HIS A 413 -9.83 7.60 -31.62
CA HIS A 413 -10.85 8.65 -31.58
C HIS A 413 -11.21 9.08 -30.15
N VAL A 414 -11.22 8.15 -29.19
CA VAL A 414 -11.48 8.47 -27.78
C VAL A 414 -10.21 8.90 -27.05
N THR A 415 -9.08 8.25 -27.33
CA THR A 415 -7.82 8.53 -26.63
C THR A 415 -7.29 9.92 -26.94
N ARG A 416 -7.37 10.39 -28.19
CA ARG A 416 -6.84 11.71 -28.57
C ARG A 416 -7.45 12.87 -27.75
N PRO A 417 -8.78 13.03 -27.64
CA PRO A 417 -9.36 14.06 -26.78
C PRO A 417 -9.14 13.80 -25.29
N ALA A 418 -9.22 12.55 -24.83
CA ALA A 418 -8.97 12.21 -23.42
C ALA A 418 -7.53 12.56 -23.00
N PHE A 419 -6.55 12.28 -23.86
CA PHE A 419 -5.13 12.56 -23.63
C PHE A 419 -4.87 14.06 -23.49
N ARG A 420 -5.57 14.91 -24.26
CA ARG A 420 -5.50 16.37 -24.09
C ARG A 420 -5.94 16.78 -22.69
N ALA A 421 -7.08 16.28 -22.22
CA ALA A 421 -7.56 16.54 -20.87
C ALA A 421 -6.62 15.99 -19.77
N MET A 422 -6.10 14.76 -19.95
CA MET A 422 -5.14 14.15 -19.01
C MET A 422 -3.83 14.94 -18.92
N ARG A 423 -3.32 15.42 -20.07
CA ARG A 423 -2.14 16.28 -20.13
C ARG A 423 -2.34 17.55 -19.31
N ASP A 424 -3.47 18.22 -19.49
CA ASP A 424 -3.79 19.46 -18.78
C ASP A 424 -3.97 19.22 -17.27
N ASN A 425 -4.37 18.01 -16.87
CA ASN A 425 -4.48 17.57 -15.48
C ASN A 425 -3.15 17.13 -14.84
N GLY A 426 -2.09 16.89 -15.63
CA GLY A 426 -0.85 16.29 -15.15
C GLY A 426 -0.99 14.84 -14.64
N TYR A 427 -2.04 14.13 -15.07
CA TYR A 427 -2.31 12.75 -14.68
C TYR A 427 -3.15 12.03 -15.73
N GLY A 428 -2.77 10.80 -16.07
CA GLY A 428 -3.60 9.92 -16.89
C GLY A 428 -3.27 8.44 -16.74
N ARG A 429 -4.28 7.59 -16.89
CA ARG A 429 -4.11 6.13 -16.98
C ARG A 429 -4.93 5.61 -18.16
N ILE A 430 -4.25 5.02 -19.14
CA ILE A 430 -4.88 4.53 -20.36
C ILE A 430 -4.65 3.03 -20.46
N ILE A 431 -5.73 2.27 -20.57
CA ILE A 431 -5.69 0.82 -20.75
C ILE A 431 -6.19 0.48 -22.15
N MET A 432 -5.35 -0.23 -22.90
CA MET A 432 -5.72 -0.82 -24.19
C MET A 432 -6.13 -2.29 -24.00
N THR A 433 -7.13 -2.74 -24.75
CA THR A 433 -7.58 -4.14 -24.69
C THR A 433 -7.14 -4.89 -25.96
N THR A 434 -6.02 -5.62 -25.88
CA THR A 434 -5.58 -6.54 -26.96
C THR A 434 -6.27 -7.92 -26.80
N SER A 435 -5.70 -8.98 -27.36
CA SER A 435 -6.13 -10.37 -27.13
C SER A 435 -4.99 -11.36 -27.47
N ALA A 436 -5.11 -12.62 -27.03
CA ALA A 436 -4.21 -13.68 -27.48
C ALA A 436 -4.22 -13.84 -29.02
N ALA A 437 -5.36 -13.66 -29.68
CA ALA A 437 -5.44 -13.66 -31.14
C ALA A 437 -4.66 -12.49 -31.78
N GLY A 438 -4.59 -11.34 -31.10
CA GLY A 438 -3.75 -10.21 -31.52
C GLY A 438 -2.25 -10.50 -31.34
N LEU A 439 -1.87 -11.06 -30.19
CA LEU A 439 -0.46 -11.32 -29.88
C LEU A 439 0.13 -12.50 -30.65
N TYR A 440 -0.66 -13.54 -30.89
CA TYR A 440 -0.18 -14.83 -31.37
C TYR A 440 -0.89 -15.35 -32.63
N GLY A 441 -1.90 -14.62 -33.11
CA GLY A 441 -2.73 -15.03 -34.24
C GLY A 441 -3.86 -15.99 -33.86
N ASN A 442 -4.90 -16.01 -34.68
CA ASN A 442 -5.95 -17.02 -34.62
C ASN A 442 -6.57 -17.19 -36.03
N PHE A 443 -6.88 -18.42 -36.42
CA PHE A 443 -7.42 -18.70 -37.74
C PHE A 443 -8.78 -18.01 -37.92
N GLY A 444 -8.99 -17.37 -39.09
CA GLY A 444 -10.24 -16.67 -39.39
C GLY A 444 -10.40 -15.30 -38.70
N GLN A 445 -9.36 -14.79 -38.04
CA GLN A 445 -9.41 -13.52 -37.31
C GLN A 445 -8.38 -12.49 -37.81
N THR A 446 -8.06 -12.47 -39.11
CA THR A 446 -6.99 -11.59 -39.65
C THR A 446 -7.25 -10.10 -39.38
N ASN A 447 -8.48 -9.61 -39.57
CA ASN A 447 -8.89 -8.24 -39.21
C ASN A 447 -8.76 -7.95 -37.71
N TYR A 448 -9.27 -8.86 -36.87
CA TYR A 448 -9.28 -8.70 -35.43
C TYR A 448 -7.86 -8.77 -34.83
N ALA A 449 -7.04 -9.71 -35.28
CA ALA A 449 -5.64 -9.82 -34.88
C ALA A 449 -4.85 -8.57 -35.27
N ALA A 450 -5.02 -8.07 -36.50
CA ALA A 450 -4.40 -6.82 -36.96
C ALA A 450 -4.83 -5.62 -36.10
N ALA A 451 -6.13 -5.47 -35.81
CA ALA A 451 -6.62 -4.39 -34.96
C ALA A 451 -6.05 -4.47 -33.53
N LYS A 452 -6.06 -5.67 -32.93
CA LYS A 452 -5.63 -5.90 -31.55
C LYS A 452 -4.13 -5.76 -31.36
N MET A 453 -3.31 -6.14 -32.34
CA MET A 453 -1.87 -5.89 -32.30
C MET A 453 -1.54 -4.43 -32.63
N GLY A 454 -2.34 -3.77 -33.47
CA GLY A 454 -2.26 -2.33 -33.71
C GLY A 454 -2.39 -1.51 -32.43
N LEU A 455 -3.22 -1.95 -31.47
CA LEU A 455 -3.33 -1.30 -30.15
C LEU A 455 -2.04 -1.39 -29.31
N VAL A 456 -1.25 -2.46 -29.46
CA VAL A 456 0.07 -2.59 -28.82
C VAL A 456 1.04 -1.59 -29.43
N GLY A 457 1.05 -1.47 -30.77
CA GLY A 457 1.83 -0.45 -31.47
C GLY A 457 1.44 0.97 -31.05
N PHE A 458 0.14 1.24 -30.93
CA PHE A 458 -0.38 2.54 -30.48
C PHE A 458 0.08 2.87 -29.05
N MET A 459 0.00 1.91 -28.14
CA MET A 459 0.49 2.04 -26.77
C MET A 459 2.01 2.34 -26.73
N ASN A 460 2.81 1.64 -27.55
CA ASN A 460 4.26 1.80 -27.57
C ASN A 460 4.71 3.22 -27.90
N ALA A 461 3.96 3.94 -28.74
CA ALA A 461 4.19 5.36 -29.01
C ALA A 461 3.64 6.25 -27.87
N LEU A 462 2.37 6.05 -27.47
CA LEU A 462 1.71 6.91 -26.49
C LEU A 462 2.37 6.92 -25.11
N LYS A 463 2.98 5.80 -24.67
CA LYS A 463 3.70 5.76 -23.39
C LYS A 463 4.84 6.78 -23.34
N LEU A 464 5.49 7.04 -24.47
CA LEU A 464 6.60 7.98 -24.59
C LEU A 464 6.08 9.42 -24.60
N GLU A 465 5.02 9.68 -25.37
CA GLU A 465 4.37 11.00 -25.43
C GLU A 465 3.77 11.42 -24.09
N GLY A 466 3.25 10.46 -23.32
CA GLY A 466 2.55 10.68 -22.05
C GLY A 466 3.46 10.82 -20.82
N ALA A 467 4.68 10.29 -20.88
CA ALA A 467 5.55 10.14 -19.72
C ALA A 467 5.76 11.45 -18.95
N ARG A 468 6.08 12.54 -19.66
CA ARG A 468 6.33 13.88 -19.07
C ARG A 468 5.09 14.52 -18.44
N TYR A 469 3.89 13.99 -18.68
CA TYR A 469 2.62 14.52 -18.19
C TYR A 469 1.98 13.61 -17.13
N GLY A 470 2.72 12.61 -16.61
CA GLY A 470 2.17 11.68 -15.62
C GLY A 470 1.13 10.72 -16.21
N ILE A 471 1.15 10.49 -17.53
CA ILE A 471 0.24 9.59 -18.23
C ILE A 471 0.94 8.25 -18.44
N THR A 472 0.36 7.17 -17.92
CA THR A 472 0.80 5.80 -18.22
C THR A 472 -0.16 5.11 -19.16
N VAL A 473 0.39 4.25 -20.04
CA VAL A 473 -0.39 3.50 -21.03
C VAL A 473 0.03 2.04 -20.98
N ASN A 474 -0.90 1.14 -20.72
CA ASN A 474 -0.64 -0.29 -20.65
C ASN A 474 -1.69 -1.07 -21.43
N THR A 475 -1.37 -2.32 -21.77
CA THR A 475 -2.24 -3.18 -22.58
C THR A 475 -2.56 -4.46 -21.82
N VAL A 476 -3.83 -4.88 -21.84
CA VAL A 476 -4.28 -6.15 -21.27
C VAL A 476 -4.80 -7.06 -22.39
N ALA A 477 -4.37 -8.31 -22.38
CA ALA A 477 -4.88 -9.42 -23.18
C ALA A 477 -5.78 -10.29 -22.29
N PRO A 478 -7.08 -10.00 -22.22
CA PRO A 478 -7.99 -10.70 -21.31
C PRO A 478 -8.32 -12.11 -21.83
N LEU A 479 -8.47 -13.03 -20.89
CA LEU A 479 -9.08 -14.34 -21.08
C LEU A 479 -10.32 -14.43 -20.19
N ALA A 480 -11.49 -14.25 -20.78
CA ALA A 480 -12.77 -14.38 -20.11
C ALA A 480 -13.76 -15.14 -20.99
N ALA A 481 -14.65 -15.92 -20.37
CA ALA A 481 -15.75 -16.58 -21.04
C ALA A 481 -16.66 -15.53 -21.65
N SER A 482 -17.08 -15.78 -22.88
CA SER A 482 -18.13 -15.00 -23.53
C SER A 482 -19.41 -15.82 -23.56
N ARG A 483 -20.56 -15.16 -23.79
CA ARG A 483 -21.86 -15.83 -24.02
C ARG A 483 -21.82 -16.94 -25.10
N LEU A 484 -20.83 -16.95 -25.99
CA LEU A 484 -20.67 -17.97 -27.05
C LEU A 484 -19.84 -19.19 -26.64
N THR A 485 -19.08 -19.12 -25.54
CA THR A 485 -18.31 -20.26 -25.01
C THR A 485 -19.00 -20.95 -23.85
N GLU A 486 -20.18 -20.45 -23.46
CA GLU A 486 -20.99 -20.93 -22.32
C GLU A 486 -21.47 -22.38 -22.53
N ASP A 487 -21.95 -22.72 -23.74
CA ASP A 487 -22.48 -24.05 -24.06
C ASP A 487 -21.40 -25.13 -24.29
N VAL A 488 -20.13 -24.74 -24.37
CA VAL A 488 -19.01 -25.63 -24.76
C VAL A 488 -17.99 -25.79 -23.62
N MET A 489 -18.18 -25.11 -22.49
CA MET A 489 -17.31 -25.15 -21.32
C MET A 489 -17.94 -25.95 -20.18
N THR A 490 -17.11 -26.67 -19.43
CA THR A 490 -17.55 -27.25 -18.16
C THR A 490 -17.91 -26.13 -17.17
N PRO A 491 -18.87 -26.34 -16.25
CA PRO A 491 -19.26 -25.32 -15.26
C PRO A 491 -18.07 -24.77 -14.45
N GLU A 492 -17.12 -25.63 -14.09
CA GLU A 492 -15.89 -25.24 -13.37
C GLU A 492 -15.01 -24.29 -14.20
N ARG A 493 -14.86 -24.55 -15.51
CA ARG A 493 -14.09 -23.68 -16.41
C ARG A 493 -14.80 -22.34 -16.62
N PHE A 494 -16.13 -22.35 -16.73
CA PHE A 494 -16.92 -21.13 -16.86
C PHE A 494 -16.79 -20.23 -15.62
N GLU A 495 -16.92 -20.80 -14.42
CA GLU A 495 -16.75 -20.08 -13.16
C GLU A 495 -15.40 -19.39 -13.06
N ARG A 496 -14.32 -20.08 -13.44
CA ARG A 496 -12.96 -19.51 -13.44
C ARG A 496 -12.72 -18.49 -14.55
N SER A 497 -13.54 -18.50 -15.60
CA SER A 497 -13.41 -17.60 -16.76
C SER A 497 -14.23 -16.31 -16.63
N LYS A 498 -14.77 -16.03 -15.45
CA LYS A 498 -15.54 -14.82 -15.17
C LYS A 498 -14.72 -13.53 -15.42
N PRO A 499 -15.31 -12.46 -15.99
CA PRO A 499 -14.64 -11.18 -16.20
C PRO A 499 -13.99 -10.58 -14.95
N GLU A 500 -14.50 -10.94 -13.77
CA GLU A 500 -13.97 -10.60 -12.45
C GLU A 500 -12.52 -11.07 -12.23
N PHE A 501 -12.06 -12.10 -12.94
CA PHE A 501 -10.65 -12.54 -12.88
C PHE A 501 -9.69 -11.67 -13.70
N VAL A 502 -10.22 -10.73 -14.50
CA VAL A 502 -9.41 -9.76 -15.27
C VAL A 502 -9.40 -8.40 -14.59
N ALA A 503 -10.51 -8.00 -13.97
CA ALA A 503 -10.68 -6.68 -13.38
C ALA A 503 -9.53 -6.24 -12.43
N PRO A 504 -8.94 -7.08 -11.57
CA PRO A 504 -7.89 -6.65 -10.65
C PRO A 504 -6.68 -5.99 -11.33
N ILE A 505 -6.16 -6.57 -12.43
CA ILE A 505 -5.00 -5.98 -13.12
C ILE A 505 -5.38 -4.67 -13.82
N VAL A 506 -6.58 -4.59 -14.42
CA VAL A 506 -7.06 -3.37 -15.08
C VAL A 506 -7.20 -2.23 -14.07
N LEU A 507 -7.77 -2.51 -12.90
CA LEU A 507 -7.89 -1.54 -11.82
C LEU A 507 -6.51 -1.13 -11.29
N TYR A 508 -5.62 -2.08 -11.00
CA TYR A 508 -4.26 -1.75 -10.55
C TYR A 508 -3.53 -0.83 -11.54
N LEU A 509 -3.53 -1.17 -12.84
CA LEU A 509 -2.91 -0.36 -13.89
C LEU A 509 -3.59 1.01 -14.06
N SER A 510 -4.86 1.13 -13.64
CA SER A 510 -5.60 2.39 -13.64
C SER A 510 -5.39 3.25 -12.39
N SER A 511 -4.62 2.76 -11.40
CA SER A 511 -4.44 3.45 -10.12
C SER A 511 -3.22 4.36 -10.10
N ASP A 512 -3.20 5.30 -9.15
CA ASP A 512 -2.02 6.13 -8.87
C ASP A 512 -0.84 5.32 -8.28
N ARG A 513 -1.09 4.13 -7.74
CA ARG A 513 -0.07 3.19 -7.25
C ARG A 513 0.70 2.50 -8.37
N CYS A 514 0.16 2.44 -9.59
CA CYS A 514 0.88 1.89 -10.73
C CYS A 514 1.85 2.93 -11.31
N THR A 515 3.13 2.56 -11.33
CA THR A 515 4.22 3.30 -11.97
C THR A 515 4.63 2.72 -13.32
N GLU A 516 4.08 1.56 -13.69
CA GLU A 516 4.38 0.87 -14.94
C GLU A 516 3.71 1.55 -16.14
N SER A 517 4.43 1.62 -17.26
CA SER A 517 3.92 2.10 -18.53
C SER A 517 4.60 1.32 -19.66
N GLY A 518 3.87 0.97 -20.70
CA GLY A 518 4.43 0.24 -21.83
C GLY A 518 4.29 -1.27 -21.80
N ASN A 519 3.62 -1.83 -20.79
CA ASN A 519 3.58 -3.27 -20.58
C ASN A 519 2.33 -3.92 -21.17
N ILE A 520 2.47 -5.19 -21.55
CA ILE A 520 1.39 -6.06 -22.02
C ILE A 520 1.19 -7.14 -20.96
N TYR A 521 -0.04 -7.37 -20.52
CA TYR A 521 -0.35 -8.39 -19.53
C TYR A 521 -1.42 -9.36 -20.03
N ASN A 522 -1.18 -10.67 -19.94
CA ASN A 522 -2.27 -11.63 -20.02
C ASN A 522 -2.96 -11.73 -18.66
N ALA A 523 -4.29 -11.84 -18.66
CA ALA A 523 -5.06 -11.87 -17.43
C ALA A 523 -6.34 -12.69 -17.58
N GLY A 524 -6.60 -13.58 -16.63
CA GLY A 524 -7.80 -14.41 -16.57
C GLY A 524 -7.56 -15.69 -15.79
N LEU A 525 -8.61 -16.38 -15.35
CA LEU A 525 -8.51 -17.64 -14.59
C LEU A 525 -7.74 -17.55 -13.24
N GLY A 526 -7.52 -16.33 -12.73
CA GLY A 526 -6.63 -16.06 -11.59
C GLY A 526 -5.14 -16.02 -11.94
N PHE A 527 -4.79 -16.12 -13.22
CA PHE A 527 -3.43 -16.07 -13.73
C PHE A 527 -3.14 -14.70 -14.36
N PHE A 528 -1.94 -14.19 -14.07
CA PHE A 528 -1.43 -12.92 -14.60
C PHE A 528 0.04 -13.09 -14.98
N ASN A 529 0.41 -12.70 -16.19
CA ASN A 529 1.82 -12.60 -16.58
C ASN A 529 2.05 -11.43 -17.54
N ARG A 530 3.30 -10.97 -17.61
CA ARG A 530 3.73 -9.99 -18.61
C ARG A 530 4.03 -10.71 -19.92
N ALA A 531 3.48 -10.20 -21.02
CA ALA A 531 3.89 -10.50 -22.39
C ALA A 531 4.79 -9.36 -22.89
N ALA A 532 5.69 -9.66 -23.83
CA ALA A 532 6.66 -8.70 -24.35
C ALA A 532 7.02 -9.02 -25.79
N ILE A 533 7.35 -7.98 -26.56
CA ILE A 533 8.07 -8.11 -27.84
C ILE A 533 9.56 -8.11 -27.50
N VAL A 534 10.27 -9.11 -27.99
CA VAL A 534 11.72 -9.25 -27.76
C VAL A 534 12.46 -9.39 -29.08
N THR A 535 13.74 -9.06 -29.06
CA THR A 535 14.65 -9.24 -30.20
C THR A 535 15.75 -10.21 -29.77
N GLY A 536 15.99 -11.23 -30.59
CA GLY A 536 17.10 -12.15 -30.38
C GLY A 536 18.47 -11.46 -30.55
N PRO A 537 19.56 -12.10 -30.12
CA PRO A 537 20.91 -11.53 -30.18
C PRO A 537 21.38 -11.23 -31.62
N GLY A 538 20.87 -11.95 -32.61
CA GLY A 538 21.23 -11.78 -34.02
C GLY A 538 22.68 -12.19 -34.34
N LYS A 539 23.09 -11.96 -35.60
CA LYS A 539 24.43 -12.31 -36.10
C LYS A 539 24.93 -11.28 -37.12
N MET A 540 26.13 -10.74 -36.90
CA MET A 540 26.83 -9.98 -37.92
C MET A 540 27.41 -10.92 -38.97
N LEU A 541 26.93 -10.81 -40.22
CA LEU A 541 27.32 -11.70 -41.33
C LEU A 541 28.50 -11.16 -42.14
N ALA A 542 28.71 -9.84 -42.14
CA ALA A 542 29.77 -9.18 -42.89
C ALA A 542 30.32 -7.99 -42.12
N ALA A 543 31.60 -7.68 -42.34
CA ALA A 543 32.31 -6.55 -41.77
C ALA A 543 33.10 -5.82 -42.86
N ASN A 544 33.64 -4.64 -42.55
CA ASN A 544 34.57 -3.87 -43.40
C ASN A 544 34.01 -3.54 -44.80
N GLY A 545 32.72 -3.18 -44.88
CA GLY A 545 32.08 -2.73 -46.13
C GLY A 545 31.68 -3.85 -47.09
N ARG A 546 31.89 -5.13 -46.73
CA ARG A 546 31.32 -6.27 -47.47
C ARG A 546 29.81 -6.32 -47.23
N VAL A 547 29.04 -6.46 -48.30
CA VAL A 547 27.58 -6.66 -48.23
C VAL A 547 27.28 -8.16 -48.13
N PRO A 548 26.45 -8.63 -47.17
CA PRO A 548 26.03 -10.03 -47.09
C PRO A 548 25.21 -10.47 -48.32
N THR A 549 25.34 -11.74 -48.73
CA THR A 549 24.50 -12.32 -49.79
C THR A 549 23.32 -13.10 -49.21
N PRO A 550 22.28 -13.46 -50.01
CA PRO A 550 21.23 -14.37 -49.56
C PRO A 550 21.75 -15.73 -49.10
N GLU A 551 22.85 -16.22 -49.67
CA GLU A 551 23.50 -17.47 -49.27
C GLU A 551 24.16 -17.34 -47.89
N ASP A 552 24.74 -16.18 -47.55
CA ASP A 552 25.22 -15.90 -46.19
C ASP A 552 24.07 -15.98 -45.17
N ILE A 553 22.88 -15.49 -45.54
CA ILE A 553 21.67 -15.59 -44.70
C ILE A 553 21.28 -17.06 -44.54
N LEU A 554 21.16 -17.81 -45.63
CA LEU A 554 20.78 -19.23 -45.60
C LEU A 554 21.73 -20.04 -44.72
N ALA A 555 23.05 -19.80 -44.85
CA ALA A 555 24.07 -20.50 -44.07
C ALA A 555 24.04 -20.17 -42.56
N ASN A 556 23.43 -19.04 -42.17
CA ASN A 556 23.40 -18.56 -40.80
C ASN A 556 21.98 -18.39 -40.23
N ILE A 557 20.95 -18.91 -40.90
CA ILE A 557 19.54 -18.64 -40.55
C ILE A 557 19.18 -19.09 -39.14
N GLU A 558 19.78 -20.18 -38.66
CA GLU A 558 19.61 -20.67 -37.28
C GLU A 558 20.11 -19.64 -36.26
N ALA A 559 21.34 -19.13 -36.44
CA ALA A 559 21.93 -18.12 -35.55
C ALA A 559 21.17 -16.77 -35.61
N ILE A 560 20.65 -16.40 -36.78
CA ILE A 560 19.83 -15.19 -36.96
C ILE A 560 18.48 -15.33 -36.24
N SER A 561 17.93 -16.55 -36.18
CA SER A 561 16.61 -16.85 -35.63
C SER A 561 16.63 -17.22 -34.13
N GLU A 562 17.81 -17.25 -33.50
CA GLU A 562 17.96 -17.59 -32.08
C GLU A 562 17.23 -16.58 -31.18
N LEU A 563 16.57 -17.09 -30.15
CA LEU A 563 15.86 -16.30 -29.14
C LEU A 563 16.43 -16.48 -27.74
N ASP A 564 17.31 -17.45 -27.50
CA ASP A 564 18.09 -17.46 -26.26
C ASP A 564 18.96 -16.20 -26.16
N GLY A 565 18.97 -15.58 -24.98
CA GLY A 565 19.56 -14.26 -24.79
C GLY A 565 18.76 -13.08 -25.37
N SER A 566 17.49 -13.28 -25.77
CA SER A 566 16.63 -12.20 -26.26
C SER A 566 16.47 -11.05 -25.26
N ARG A 567 16.34 -9.83 -25.79
CA ARG A 567 16.17 -8.61 -25.01
C ARG A 567 14.85 -7.92 -25.33
N HIS A 568 14.28 -7.27 -24.33
CA HIS A 568 13.13 -6.37 -24.49
C HIS A 568 13.64 -4.92 -24.50
N TYR A 569 13.25 -4.14 -25.52
CA TYR A 569 13.64 -2.73 -25.62
C TYR A 569 12.49 -1.80 -25.19
N PRO A 570 12.76 -0.77 -24.38
CA PRO A 570 11.74 0.18 -23.95
C PRO A 570 11.28 1.10 -25.09
N ASP A 571 12.16 1.42 -26.05
CA ASP A 571 11.92 2.29 -27.21
C ASP A 571 12.88 1.94 -28.38
N ILE A 572 12.72 2.65 -29.50
CA ILE A 572 13.50 2.43 -30.72
C ILE A 572 14.97 2.87 -30.60
N ASN A 573 15.28 3.87 -29.79
CA ASN A 573 16.66 4.36 -29.65
C ASN A 573 17.51 3.33 -28.93
N ALA A 574 16.97 2.71 -27.87
CA ALA A 574 17.65 1.63 -27.16
C ALA A 574 18.00 0.43 -28.08
N LEU A 575 17.13 0.11 -29.04
CA LEU A 575 17.41 -0.93 -30.04
C LEU A 575 18.50 -0.50 -31.03
N ILE A 576 18.43 0.73 -31.54
CA ILE A 576 19.39 1.27 -32.51
C ILE A 576 20.80 1.37 -31.89
N ASP A 577 20.90 1.83 -30.65
CA ASP A 577 22.18 1.95 -29.93
C ASP A 577 22.85 0.58 -29.76
N ASP A 578 22.09 -0.45 -29.37
CA ASP A 578 22.60 -1.82 -29.23
C ASP A 578 23.09 -2.36 -30.59
N LEU A 579 22.36 -2.07 -31.68
CA LEU A 579 22.78 -2.44 -33.03
C LEU A 579 24.09 -1.76 -33.43
N PHE A 580 24.27 -0.47 -33.13
CA PHE A 580 25.52 0.24 -33.44
C PHE A 580 26.70 -0.29 -32.62
N MET A 581 26.50 -0.65 -31.36
CA MET A 581 27.55 -1.25 -30.52
C MET A 581 28.06 -2.58 -31.12
N VAL A 582 27.15 -3.43 -31.59
CA VAL A 582 27.48 -4.70 -32.27
C VAL A 582 28.26 -4.47 -33.59
N THR A 583 28.11 -3.30 -34.22
CA THR A 583 28.84 -2.96 -35.46
C THR A 583 30.21 -2.31 -35.21
N GLN A 584 30.45 -1.73 -34.02
CA GLN A 584 31.69 -1.05 -33.68
C GLN A 584 32.69 -1.94 -32.95
N GLU A 585 32.21 -2.87 -32.13
CA GLU A 585 33.03 -3.85 -31.43
C GLU A 585 32.69 -5.24 -31.99
N GLY A 586 33.70 -5.96 -32.51
CA GLY A 586 33.54 -7.40 -32.77
C GLY A 586 33.05 -8.13 -31.51
N PRO A 587 32.50 -9.35 -31.62
CA PRO A 587 31.82 -10.01 -30.50
C PRO A 587 32.68 -10.02 -29.24
N PRO A 588 32.10 -9.82 -28.03
CA PRO A 588 32.86 -9.83 -26.80
C PRO A 588 33.58 -11.17 -26.66
N THR A 589 34.89 -11.14 -26.52
CA THR A 589 35.69 -12.32 -26.19
C THR A 589 35.25 -12.82 -24.82
N ALA A 590 34.81 -14.08 -24.75
CA ALA A 590 34.54 -14.75 -23.49
C ALA A 590 35.81 -14.77 -22.62
N THR A 591 35.72 -14.21 -21.42
CA THR A 591 36.64 -14.44 -20.30
C THR A 591 35.84 -14.84 -19.09
#